data_AF-A0ABD6EK03-F1
#
_entry.id   AF-A0ABD6EK03-F1
#
_cell.length_a   1.000
_cell.length_b   1.000
_cell.length_c   1.000
_cell.angle_alpha   90.00
_cell.angle_beta   90.00
_cell.angle_gamma   90.00
#
_symmetry.space_group_name_H-M   'P 1'
#
loop_
_entity.id
_entity.type
_entity.pdbx_description
1 polymer ?
#
loop_
_entity_poly.entity_id
_entity_poly.type
_entity_poly.pdbx_seq_one_letter_code
_entity_poly.pdbx_strand_id
1 'polypeptide(L)'
;MMPDGSSSNITDYDDFDPCEVPPRVDRRWYLVAVVGTPLSLISVFSNLLIARALLSKKRGHFFFLGLLALSDSVISTGYVPVIAMDIIKNEIKALWLTRLWWWYIGPLLAVCHTLMTFSCYLIILATLERLLITEKSAWLKKWRCNRGLLATFMLGFATVVKGSAIFEVEIVKNANCTGLTEYEPALTPLVGTWLYGTVFRFYFRNIATVFLPFFLLAYLNVRIVHVLRRQQRAAAMFRFATSEHKHKTREATRLTVVVVFSYLLANILNVIITAWEYVDAKSTQTDDNFWIYETATDVVSVLFVFVCATRLAVYVIFNKEILVALLEILPFISVGRFTRPTISLQKTRKSPGGDIDRLIIIIAQRLLHQESSNRRSFVYNRSFNAKHEELYLSTDTVVGEEQQTLL
;
A
#
# COMPACT_ATOMS: atom_id res chain seq x y z
N MET A 1 -68.61 46.48 -14.56
CA MET A 1 -67.57 47.51 -14.77
C MET A 1 -66.50 47.23 -13.75
N MET A 2 -65.31 46.82 -14.19
CA MET A 2 -64.12 46.60 -13.35
C MET A 2 -63.69 47.92 -12.67
N PRO A 3 -62.84 47.87 -11.64
CA PRO A 3 -61.40 47.87 -11.91
C PRO A 3 -60.57 46.82 -11.16
N ASP A 4 -59.39 46.63 -11.75
CA ASP A 4 -58.26 45.73 -11.53
C ASP A 4 -57.63 45.67 -10.11
N GLY A 5 -56.91 44.56 -9.89
CA GLY A 5 -55.49 44.69 -9.58
C GLY A 5 -55.01 44.14 -8.23
N SER A 6 -54.68 42.85 -8.17
CA SER A 6 -53.40 42.35 -7.61
C SER A 6 -53.38 40.82 -7.62
N SER A 7 -52.95 40.27 -8.75
CA SER A 7 -52.55 38.88 -8.87
C SER A 7 -51.28 38.64 -8.06
N SER A 8 -51.41 38.03 -6.89
CA SER A 8 -50.29 37.43 -6.17
C SER A 8 -49.91 36.11 -6.84
N ASN A 9 -49.13 36.18 -7.92
CA ASN A 9 -48.42 35.01 -8.46
C ASN A 9 -47.14 34.82 -7.66
N ILE A 10 -47.24 34.06 -6.57
CA ILE A 10 -46.10 33.41 -5.92
C ILE A 10 -46.10 31.96 -6.43
N THR A 11 -45.36 31.71 -7.51
CA THR A 11 -44.79 30.40 -7.86
C THR A 11 -43.53 30.65 -8.67
N ASP A 12 -42.51 31.18 -7.99
CA ASP A 12 -41.12 31.10 -8.46
C ASP A 12 -40.64 29.69 -8.06
N TYR A 13 -41.01 28.70 -8.87
CA TYR A 13 -40.40 27.38 -8.85
C TYR A 13 -39.35 27.46 -9.95
N ASP A 14 -38.08 27.34 -9.57
CA ASP A 14 -36.92 27.37 -10.46
C ASP A 14 -37.20 26.66 -11.79
N ASP A 15 -37.10 27.41 -12.88
CA ASP A 15 -37.09 26.92 -14.26
C ASP A 15 -35.78 26.14 -14.45
N PHE A 16 -35.74 24.91 -13.94
CA PHE A 16 -34.59 24.01 -14.08
C PHE A 16 -34.53 23.58 -15.55
N ASP A 17 -33.68 24.25 -16.35
CA ASP A 17 -33.43 23.85 -17.72
C ASP A 17 -32.69 22.49 -17.71
N PRO A 18 -33.36 21.38 -18.08
CA PRO A 18 -32.77 20.05 -18.04
C PRO A 18 -31.61 19.88 -19.04
N CYS A 19 -31.42 20.87 -19.93
CA CYS A 19 -30.37 20.88 -20.94
C CYS A 19 -29.20 21.80 -20.58
N GLU A 20 -29.21 22.48 -19.44
CA GLU A 20 -28.12 23.36 -19.02
C GLU A 20 -26.81 22.58 -18.83
N VAL A 21 -25.73 23.09 -19.41
CA VAL A 21 -24.40 22.49 -19.25
C VAL A 21 -23.90 22.81 -17.84
N PRO A 22 -23.46 21.83 -17.05
CA PRO A 22 -22.98 22.07 -15.69
C PRO A 22 -21.90 23.16 -15.69
N PRO A 23 -21.98 24.15 -14.78
CA PRO A 23 -21.01 25.22 -14.72
C PRO A 23 -19.62 24.65 -14.41
N ARG A 24 -18.59 25.32 -14.93
CA ARG A 24 -17.20 24.95 -14.67
C ARG A 24 -16.92 25.03 -13.17
N VAL A 25 -16.44 23.93 -12.60
CA VAL A 25 -16.02 23.87 -11.20
C VAL A 25 -14.50 23.85 -11.10
N ASP A 26 -13.89 25.01 -10.84
CA ASP A 26 -12.43 25.17 -10.82
C ASP A 26 -11.73 24.18 -9.87
N ARG A 27 -12.34 23.89 -8.70
CA ARG A 27 -11.78 22.93 -7.73
C ARG A 27 -11.53 21.55 -8.34
N ARG A 28 -12.48 21.05 -9.14
CA ARG A 28 -12.41 19.73 -9.77
C ARG A 28 -11.39 19.75 -10.92
N TRP A 29 -11.36 20.84 -11.69
CA TRP A 29 -10.37 21.02 -12.74
C TRP A 29 -8.93 20.89 -12.23
N TYR A 30 -8.57 21.64 -11.19
CA TYR A 30 -7.21 21.58 -10.64
C TYR A 30 -6.91 20.23 -9.97
N LEU A 31 -7.85 19.71 -9.17
CA LEU A 31 -7.64 18.46 -8.42
C LEU A 31 -7.56 17.24 -9.36
N VAL A 32 -8.55 17.07 -10.23
CA VAL A 32 -8.71 15.85 -11.02
C VAL A 32 -7.91 15.91 -12.32
N ALA A 33 -8.00 17.02 -13.06
CA ALA A 33 -7.38 17.14 -14.37
C ALA A 33 -5.89 17.54 -14.27
N VAL A 34 -5.56 18.59 -13.50
CA VAL A 34 -4.18 19.09 -13.43
C VAL A 34 -3.29 18.23 -12.53
N VAL A 35 -3.76 17.84 -11.35
CA VAL A 35 -2.96 17.03 -10.41
C VAL A 35 -3.10 15.54 -10.68
N GLY A 36 -4.32 15.06 -10.93
CA GLY A 36 -4.57 13.64 -11.11
C GLY A 36 -3.97 13.03 -12.38
N THR A 37 -4.00 13.73 -13.52
CA THR A 37 -3.53 13.15 -14.79
C THR A 37 -2.00 12.93 -14.85
N PRO A 38 -1.12 13.82 -14.37
CA PRO A 38 0.31 13.52 -14.29
C PRO A 38 0.60 12.38 -13.30
N LEU A 39 -0.10 12.35 -12.16
CA LEU A 39 0.03 11.26 -11.18
C LEU A 39 -0.35 9.91 -11.80
N SER A 40 -1.41 9.85 -12.60
CA SER A 40 -1.83 8.61 -13.26
C SER A 40 -0.78 8.14 -14.27
N LEU A 41 -0.17 9.05 -15.03
CA LEU A 41 0.92 8.71 -15.96
C LEU A 41 2.16 8.16 -15.23
N ILE A 42 2.59 8.83 -14.15
CA ILE A 42 3.71 8.37 -13.32
C ILE A 42 3.38 6.99 -12.72
N SER A 43 2.15 6.79 -12.27
CA SER A 43 1.66 5.53 -11.71
C SER A 43 1.68 4.39 -12.74
N VAL A 44 1.21 4.63 -13.97
CA VAL A 44 1.24 3.64 -15.06
C VAL A 44 2.67 3.18 -15.29
N PHE A 45 3.58 4.12 -15.54
CA PHE A 45 4.99 3.81 -15.82
C PHE A 45 5.63 3.03 -14.66
N SER A 46 5.45 3.51 -13.44
CA SER A 46 6.02 2.92 -12.23
C SER A 46 5.51 1.51 -11.98
N ASN A 47 4.20 1.29 -12.04
CA ASN A 47 3.58 -0.01 -11.79
C ASN A 47 3.89 -1.03 -12.89
N LEU A 48 4.05 -0.59 -14.16
CA LEU A 48 4.43 -1.47 -15.25
C LEU A 48 5.87 -1.99 -15.09
N LEU A 49 6.80 -1.11 -14.66
CA LEU A 49 8.17 -1.50 -14.32
C LEU A 49 8.19 -2.52 -13.17
N ILE A 50 7.42 -2.27 -12.11
CA ILE A 50 7.31 -3.19 -10.98
C ILE A 50 6.73 -4.54 -11.42
N ALA A 51 5.64 -4.53 -12.21
CA ALA A 51 5.02 -5.75 -12.70
C ALA A 51 6.00 -6.58 -13.53
N ARG A 52 6.72 -5.95 -14.47
CA ARG A 52 7.76 -6.59 -15.28
C ARG A 52 8.87 -7.18 -14.42
N ALA A 53 9.29 -6.47 -13.37
CA ALA A 53 10.27 -6.98 -12.43
C ALA A 53 9.72 -8.19 -11.66
N LEU A 54 8.63 -8.03 -10.93
CA LEU A 54 8.17 -9.01 -9.94
C LEU A 54 7.56 -10.28 -10.55
N LEU A 55 7.00 -10.20 -11.76
CA LEU A 55 6.40 -11.36 -12.45
C LEU A 55 7.44 -12.27 -13.13
N SER A 56 8.73 -11.98 -12.99
CA SER A 56 9.79 -12.89 -13.44
C SER A 56 9.74 -14.23 -12.68
N LYS A 57 9.90 -15.36 -13.40
CA LYS A 57 9.90 -16.73 -12.82
C LYS A 57 10.87 -16.89 -11.64
N LYS A 58 11.96 -16.11 -11.59
CA LYS A 58 12.94 -16.13 -10.50
C LYS A 58 12.41 -15.61 -9.16
N ARG A 59 11.34 -14.80 -9.16
CA ARG A 59 10.87 -14.03 -7.99
C ARG A 59 9.43 -14.35 -7.59
N GLY A 60 9.05 -15.62 -7.72
CA GLY A 60 7.70 -16.09 -7.39
C GLY A 60 7.22 -15.78 -5.97
N HIS A 61 8.09 -15.46 -5.01
CA HIS A 61 7.67 -15.06 -3.67
C HIS A 61 6.98 -13.69 -3.60
N PHE A 62 7.10 -12.84 -4.63
CA PHE A 62 6.38 -11.57 -4.78
C PHE A 62 5.16 -11.66 -5.72
N PHE A 63 4.63 -12.87 -5.97
CA PHE A 63 3.55 -13.09 -6.93
C PHE A 63 2.35 -12.14 -6.75
N PHE A 64 1.80 -12.02 -5.53
CA PHE A 64 0.67 -11.14 -5.26
C PHE A 64 1.01 -9.67 -5.48
N LEU A 65 2.22 -9.23 -5.14
CA LEU A 65 2.68 -7.84 -5.35
C LEU A 65 2.88 -7.52 -6.85
N GLY A 66 3.35 -8.49 -7.63
CA GLY A 66 3.47 -8.35 -9.08
C GLY A 66 2.10 -8.25 -9.78
N LEU A 67 1.15 -9.07 -9.36
CA LEU A 67 -0.23 -9.02 -9.87
C LEU A 67 -0.93 -7.73 -9.44
N LEU A 68 -0.69 -7.27 -8.21
CA LEU A 68 -1.17 -5.99 -7.68
C LEU A 68 -0.62 -4.80 -8.50
N ALA A 69 0.65 -4.83 -8.90
CA ALA A 69 1.21 -3.81 -9.78
C ALA A 69 0.60 -3.84 -11.18
N LEU A 70 0.31 -5.03 -11.73
CA LEU A 70 -0.38 -5.16 -13.00
C LEU A 70 -1.79 -4.57 -12.94
N SER A 71 -2.59 -4.93 -11.92
CA SER A 71 -3.94 -4.40 -11.73
C SER A 71 -3.94 -2.88 -11.59
N ASP A 72 -3.02 -2.33 -10.78
CA ASP A 72 -2.90 -0.88 -10.61
C ASP A 72 -2.47 -0.13 -11.88
N SER A 73 -1.68 -0.75 -12.75
CA SER A 73 -1.33 -0.15 -14.04
C SER A 73 -2.58 0.04 -14.91
N VAL A 74 -3.47 -0.97 -14.96
CA VAL A 74 -4.73 -0.89 -15.71
C VAL A 74 -5.68 0.15 -15.09
N ILE A 75 -5.79 0.19 -13.76
CA ILE A 75 -6.61 1.21 -13.07
C ILE A 75 -6.08 2.62 -13.35
N SER A 76 -4.76 2.80 -13.28
CA SER A 76 -4.12 4.10 -13.54
C SER A 76 -4.30 4.55 -15.00
N THR A 77 -4.30 3.62 -15.96
CA THR A 77 -4.66 3.92 -17.36
C THR A 77 -6.13 4.33 -17.48
N GLY A 78 -7.02 3.72 -16.69
CA GLY A 78 -8.45 4.06 -16.65
C GLY A 78 -8.77 5.41 -16.02
N TYR A 79 -7.88 5.99 -15.21
CA TYR A 79 -8.13 7.27 -14.51
C TYR A 79 -8.49 8.42 -15.47
N VAL A 80 -7.70 8.60 -16.54
CA VAL A 80 -7.92 9.68 -17.51
C VAL A 80 -9.25 9.53 -18.25
N PRO A 81 -9.54 8.41 -18.94
CA PRO A 81 -10.80 8.25 -19.67
C PRO A 81 -12.03 8.21 -18.75
N VAL A 82 -11.93 7.68 -17.53
CA VAL A 82 -13.09 7.57 -16.63
C VAL A 82 -13.36 8.88 -15.89
N ILE A 83 -12.34 9.47 -15.25
CA ILE A 83 -12.52 10.57 -14.30
C ILE A 83 -12.15 11.91 -14.92
N ALA A 84 -10.96 12.03 -15.51
CA ALA A 84 -10.52 13.32 -16.07
C ALA A 84 -11.34 13.74 -17.31
N MET A 85 -11.75 12.77 -18.14
CA MET A 85 -12.52 13.05 -19.35
C MET A 85 -13.89 13.66 -19.04
N ASP A 86 -14.49 13.33 -17.89
CA ASP A 86 -15.77 13.91 -17.46
C ASP A 86 -15.71 15.44 -17.36
N ILE A 87 -14.56 15.97 -16.95
CA ILE A 87 -14.32 17.42 -16.84
C ILE A 87 -13.82 17.99 -18.17
N ILE A 88 -12.90 17.30 -18.84
CA ILE A 88 -12.27 17.79 -20.09
C ILE A 88 -13.30 17.95 -21.21
N LYS A 89 -14.27 17.03 -21.33
CA LYS A 89 -15.30 17.09 -22.39
C LYS A 89 -16.15 18.36 -22.29
N ASN A 90 -16.42 18.83 -21.06
CA ASN A 90 -17.22 20.02 -20.79
C ASN A 90 -16.47 21.31 -21.16
N GLU A 91 -15.15 21.34 -20.94
CA GLU A 91 -14.31 22.50 -21.30
C GLU A 91 -14.07 22.61 -22.82
N ILE A 92 -13.79 21.48 -23.49
CA ILE A 92 -13.47 21.48 -24.93
C ILE A 92 -14.74 21.65 -25.78
N LYS A 93 -15.93 21.39 -25.20
CA LYS A 93 -17.24 21.45 -25.87
C LYS A 93 -17.29 20.63 -27.18
N ALA A 94 -16.52 19.53 -27.23
CA ALA A 94 -16.45 18.64 -28.39
C ALA A 94 -17.50 17.52 -28.30
N LEU A 95 -18.43 17.53 -29.24
CA LEU A 95 -19.54 16.56 -29.33
C LEU A 95 -19.06 15.12 -29.56
N TRP A 96 -18.11 14.93 -30.47
CA TRP A 96 -17.56 13.62 -30.78
C TRP A 96 -16.87 12.99 -29.56
N LEU A 97 -16.19 13.81 -28.76
CA LEU A 97 -15.48 13.39 -27.55
C LEU A 97 -16.47 12.95 -26.47
N THR A 98 -17.56 13.71 -26.32
CA THR A 98 -18.64 13.41 -25.37
C THR A 98 -19.37 12.12 -25.74
N ARG A 99 -19.70 11.92 -27.02
CA ARG A 99 -20.31 10.67 -27.51
C ARG A 99 -19.39 9.47 -27.32
N LEU A 100 -18.09 9.64 -27.59
CA LEU A 100 -17.11 8.59 -27.37
C LEU A 100 -17.00 8.22 -25.89
N TRP A 101 -16.99 9.21 -25.00
CA TRP A 101 -16.98 8.98 -23.54
C TRP A 101 -18.18 8.19 -23.07
N TRP A 102 -19.40 8.58 -23.46
CA TRP A 102 -20.62 7.84 -23.12
C TRP A 102 -20.60 6.40 -23.62
N TRP A 103 -19.97 6.11 -24.76
CA TRP A 103 -19.88 4.74 -25.28
C TRP A 103 -19.06 3.78 -24.39
N TYR A 104 -17.97 4.26 -23.77
CA TYR A 104 -17.08 3.39 -22.99
C TYR A 104 -17.20 3.55 -21.48
N ILE A 105 -17.76 4.64 -20.96
CA ILE A 105 -17.69 5.00 -19.54
C ILE A 105 -18.24 3.90 -18.63
N GLY A 106 -19.43 3.37 -18.92
CA GLY A 106 -20.07 2.33 -18.10
C GLY A 106 -19.22 1.05 -17.97
N PRO A 107 -18.88 0.37 -19.09
CA PRO A 107 -18.04 -0.82 -19.06
C PRO A 107 -16.66 -0.57 -18.44
N LEU A 108 -16.02 0.55 -18.76
CA LEU A 108 -14.68 0.87 -18.26
C LEU A 108 -14.68 1.17 -16.76
N LEU A 109 -15.67 1.91 -16.26
CA LEU A 109 -15.87 2.20 -14.84
C LEU A 109 -16.07 0.89 -14.05
N ALA A 110 -16.88 -0.04 -14.55
CA ALA A 110 -17.09 -1.34 -13.91
C ALA A 110 -15.81 -2.20 -13.87
N VAL A 111 -15.02 -2.20 -14.95
CA VAL A 111 -13.71 -2.86 -14.98
C VAL A 111 -12.75 -2.22 -13.96
N CYS A 112 -12.68 -0.89 -13.91
CA CYS A 112 -11.86 -0.17 -12.94
C CYS A 112 -12.24 -0.50 -11.49
N HIS A 113 -13.53 -0.48 -11.14
CA HIS A 113 -13.98 -0.83 -9.78
C HIS A 113 -13.76 -2.31 -9.44
N THR A 114 -13.90 -3.20 -10.42
CA THR A 114 -13.60 -4.62 -10.25
C THR A 114 -12.12 -4.82 -9.95
N LEU A 115 -11.25 -4.19 -10.74
CA LEU A 115 -9.80 -4.26 -10.55
C LEU A 115 -9.34 -3.57 -9.25
N MET A 116 -9.97 -2.47 -8.86
CA MET A 116 -9.71 -1.81 -7.57
C MET A 116 -10.01 -2.78 -6.42
N THR A 117 -11.18 -3.41 -6.43
CA THR A 117 -11.58 -4.40 -5.42
C THR A 117 -10.64 -5.61 -5.42
N PHE A 118 -10.28 -6.09 -6.61
CA PHE A 118 -9.31 -7.17 -6.77
C PHE A 118 -7.94 -6.80 -6.18
N SER A 119 -7.42 -5.60 -6.43
CA SER A 119 -6.19 -5.08 -5.81
C SER A 119 -6.27 -5.11 -4.29
N CYS A 120 -7.41 -4.73 -3.70
CA CYS A 120 -7.63 -4.80 -2.25
C CYS A 120 -7.49 -6.24 -1.73
N TYR A 121 -8.11 -7.22 -2.40
CA TYR A 121 -7.97 -8.62 -2.04
C TYR A 121 -6.54 -9.14 -2.23
N LEU A 122 -5.82 -8.71 -3.27
CA LEU A 122 -4.40 -9.08 -3.43
C LEU A 122 -3.53 -8.58 -2.28
N ILE A 123 -3.81 -7.38 -1.75
CA ILE A 123 -3.13 -6.86 -0.55
C ILE A 123 -3.47 -7.75 0.67
N ILE A 124 -4.72 -8.20 0.82
CA ILE A 124 -5.12 -9.13 1.88
C ILE A 124 -4.39 -10.48 1.72
N LEU A 125 -4.33 -11.04 0.51
CA LEU A 125 -3.62 -12.30 0.28
C LEU A 125 -2.12 -12.17 0.54
N ALA A 126 -1.51 -11.04 0.14
CA ALA A 126 -0.11 -10.75 0.40
C ALA A 126 0.17 -10.59 1.90
N THR A 127 -0.72 -9.94 2.66
CA THR A 127 -0.58 -9.79 4.11
C THR A 127 -0.80 -11.09 4.87
N LEU A 128 -1.76 -11.91 4.47
CA LEU A 128 -1.97 -13.26 5.02
C LEU A 128 -0.75 -14.15 4.78
N GLU A 129 -0.22 -14.15 3.56
CA GLU A 129 1.03 -14.85 3.26
C GLU A 129 2.18 -14.37 4.15
N ARG A 130 2.30 -13.05 4.32
CA ARG A 130 3.31 -12.43 5.18
C ARG A 130 3.16 -12.86 6.63
N LEU A 131 1.93 -12.95 7.14
CA LEU A 131 1.63 -13.43 8.48
C LEU A 131 2.05 -14.89 8.65
N LEU A 132 1.70 -15.78 7.71
CA LEU A 132 2.08 -17.20 7.73
C LEU A 132 3.60 -17.38 7.73
N ILE A 133 4.34 -16.57 6.97
CA ILE A 133 5.81 -16.56 6.96
C ILE A 133 6.35 -16.13 8.34
N THR A 134 5.76 -15.08 8.91
CA THR A 134 6.22 -14.50 10.18
C THR A 134 5.96 -15.45 11.36
N GLU A 135 4.81 -16.14 11.37
CA GLU A 135 4.45 -17.15 12.37
C GLU A 135 5.13 -18.51 12.14
N LYS A 136 5.80 -18.72 11.00
CA LYS A 136 6.40 -20.01 10.59
C LYS A 136 5.38 -21.16 10.56
N SER A 137 4.17 -20.88 10.11
CA SER A 137 3.07 -21.84 10.09
C SER A 137 3.30 -22.98 9.08
N ALA A 138 2.88 -24.20 9.43
CA ALA A 138 2.94 -25.38 8.56
C ALA A 138 2.08 -25.21 7.28
N TRP A 139 1.04 -24.36 7.34
CA TRP A 139 0.13 -24.09 6.23
C TRP A 139 0.77 -23.31 5.08
N LEU A 140 1.96 -22.74 5.28
CA LEU A 140 2.65 -21.93 4.28
C LEU A 140 2.91 -22.70 2.98
N LYS A 141 3.25 -24.00 3.04
CA LYS A 141 3.52 -24.79 1.84
C LYS A 141 2.26 -24.94 0.97
N LYS A 142 1.11 -25.27 1.59
CA LYS A 142 -0.19 -25.38 0.92
C LYS A 142 -0.60 -24.04 0.31
N TRP A 143 -0.45 -22.95 1.06
CA TRP A 143 -0.74 -21.59 0.59
C TRP A 143 0.07 -21.25 -0.67
N ARG A 144 1.38 -21.53 -0.66
CA ARG A 144 2.29 -21.24 -1.78
C ARG A 144 1.96 -22.02 -3.05
N CYS A 145 1.52 -23.27 -2.94
CA CYS A 145 1.10 -24.08 -4.08
C CYS A 145 -0.21 -23.55 -4.71
N ASN A 146 -1.12 -23.02 -3.90
CA ASN A 146 -2.45 -22.62 -4.35
C ASN A 146 -2.59 -21.11 -4.65
N ARG A 147 -1.48 -20.35 -4.70
CA ARG A 147 -1.51 -18.89 -4.88
C ARG A 147 -2.28 -18.43 -6.12
N GLY A 148 -2.04 -19.11 -7.25
CA GLY A 148 -2.71 -18.79 -8.50
C GLY A 148 -4.22 -18.98 -8.39
N LEU A 149 -4.65 -20.14 -7.88
CA LEU A 149 -6.06 -20.46 -7.65
C LEU A 149 -6.72 -19.44 -6.71
N LEU A 150 -6.04 -19.05 -5.64
CA LEU A 150 -6.57 -18.07 -4.68
C LEU A 150 -6.73 -16.68 -5.29
N ALA A 151 -5.77 -16.24 -6.11
CA ALA A 151 -5.88 -14.99 -6.86
C ALA A 151 -7.03 -15.05 -7.88
N THR A 152 -7.18 -16.16 -8.63
CA THR A 152 -8.28 -16.33 -9.58
C THR A 152 -9.64 -16.35 -8.88
N PHE A 153 -9.74 -16.99 -7.72
CA PHE A 153 -10.96 -16.98 -6.90
C PHE A 153 -11.33 -15.55 -6.45
N MET A 154 -10.35 -14.78 -5.96
CA MET A 154 -10.58 -13.39 -5.56
C MET A 154 -10.94 -12.48 -6.74
N LEU A 155 -10.40 -12.75 -7.94
CA LEU A 155 -10.80 -12.04 -9.15
C LEU A 155 -12.24 -12.36 -9.52
N GLY A 156 -12.63 -13.63 -9.52
CA GLY A 156 -14.01 -14.04 -9.78
C GLY A 156 -14.99 -13.43 -8.78
N PHE A 157 -14.64 -13.43 -7.50
CA PHE A 157 -15.43 -12.79 -6.45
C PHE A 157 -15.57 -11.26 -6.68
N ALA A 158 -14.47 -10.57 -6.98
CA ALA A 158 -14.51 -9.13 -7.29
C ALA A 158 -15.40 -8.83 -8.51
N THR A 159 -15.32 -9.65 -9.56
CA THR A 159 -16.17 -9.53 -10.76
C THR A 159 -17.64 -9.73 -10.45
N VAL A 160 -18.01 -10.70 -9.61
CA VAL A 160 -19.41 -10.90 -9.22
C VAL A 160 -19.93 -9.70 -8.43
N VAL A 161 -19.15 -9.19 -7.48
CA VAL A 161 -19.60 -8.14 -6.55
C VAL A 161 -19.67 -6.76 -7.20
N LYS A 162 -18.71 -6.40 -8.06
CA LYS A 162 -18.61 -5.07 -8.70
C LYS A 162 -18.89 -5.08 -10.20
N GLY A 163 -18.59 -6.16 -10.91
CA GLY A 163 -18.87 -6.27 -12.33
C GLY A 163 -20.37 -6.28 -12.65
N SER A 164 -21.22 -6.65 -11.68
CA SER A 164 -22.67 -6.53 -11.79
C SER A 164 -23.15 -5.09 -12.03
N ALA A 165 -22.34 -4.06 -11.72
CA ALA A 165 -22.67 -2.65 -11.94
C ALA A 165 -22.96 -2.30 -13.41
N ILE A 166 -22.43 -3.08 -14.37
CA ILE A 166 -22.72 -2.90 -15.81
C ILE A 166 -24.22 -3.03 -16.10
N PHE A 167 -24.93 -3.88 -15.35
CA PHE A 167 -26.36 -4.10 -15.54
C PHE A 167 -27.24 -3.13 -14.75
N GLU A 168 -26.64 -2.24 -13.95
CA GLU A 168 -27.35 -1.32 -13.05
C GLU A 168 -27.57 0.06 -13.64
N VAL A 169 -26.71 0.45 -14.59
CA VAL A 169 -26.71 1.78 -15.20
C VAL A 169 -26.98 1.62 -16.69
N GLU A 170 -28.04 2.27 -17.15
CA GLU A 170 -28.38 2.40 -18.56
C GLU A 170 -28.21 3.86 -18.98
N ILE A 171 -27.63 4.07 -20.16
CA ILE A 171 -27.43 5.41 -20.71
C ILE A 171 -28.66 5.73 -21.54
N VAL A 172 -29.53 6.59 -21.01
CA VAL A 172 -30.75 7.02 -21.69
C VAL A 172 -30.54 8.37 -22.35
N LYS A 173 -31.27 8.63 -23.43
CA LYS A 173 -31.28 9.96 -24.05
C LYS A 173 -32.14 10.89 -23.23
N ASN A 174 -31.61 12.07 -22.91
CA ASN A 174 -32.39 13.12 -22.25
C ASN A 174 -33.41 13.67 -23.26
N ALA A 175 -34.69 13.69 -22.87
CA ALA A 175 -35.85 13.60 -23.75
C ALA A 175 -35.89 14.59 -24.94
N ASN A 176 -35.27 15.78 -24.81
CA ASN A 176 -35.15 16.78 -25.89
C ASN A 176 -33.79 17.49 -25.96
N CYS A 177 -32.81 17.12 -25.14
CA CYS A 177 -31.53 17.83 -25.12
C CYS A 177 -30.64 17.39 -26.27
N THR A 178 -30.05 18.36 -26.96
CA THR A 178 -29.06 18.10 -28.00
C THR A 178 -27.70 18.66 -27.58
N GLY A 179 -26.63 17.94 -27.91
CA GLY A 179 -25.29 18.42 -27.67
C GLY A 179 -24.57 17.72 -26.51
N LEU A 180 -24.09 18.49 -25.53
CA LEU A 180 -23.30 17.99 -24.41
C LEU A 180 -24.14 17.21 -23.38
N THR A 181 -25.43 17.54 -23.27
CA THR A 181 -26.43 16.95 -22.35
C THR A 181 -27.34 15.93 -23.03
N GLU A 182 -26.94 15.38 -24.19
CA GLU A 182 -27.74 14.42 -24.98
C GLU A 182 -28.05 13.11 -24.21
N TYR A 183 -27.20 12.72 -23.26
CA TYR A 183 -27.29 11.46 -22.52
C TYR A 183 -27.26 11.68 -21.01
N GLU A 184 -28.02 10.88 -20.28
CA GLU A 184 -28.09 10.86 -18.81
C GLU A 184 -28.01 9.41 -18.28
N PRO A 185 -27.35 9.16 -17.13
CA PRO A 185 -27.30 7.83 -16.55
C PRO A 185 -28.61 7.55 -15.78
N ALA A 186 -29.38 6.57 -16.24
CA ALA A 186 -30.56 6.07 -15.54
C ALA A 186 -30.28 4.74 -14.83
N LEU A 187 -30.99 4.51 -13.73
CA LEU A 187 -30.96 3.24 -13.01
C LEU A 187 -31.91 2.23 -13.67
N THR A 188 -31.44 1.00 -13.86
CA THR A 188 -32.28 -0.07 -14.40
C THR A 188 -33.31 -0.54 -13.37
N PRO A 189 -34.47 -1.10 -13.79
CA PRO A 189 -35.49 -1.63 -12.88
C PRO A 189 -34.97 -2.77 -11.97
N LEU A 190 -33.85 -3.40 -12.32
CA LEU A 190 -33.17 -4.39 -11.49
C LEU A 190 -32.80 -3.82 -10.10
N VAL A 191 -32.39 -2.55 -10.05
CA VAL A 191 -32.01 -1.83 -8.84
C VAL A 191 -33.22 -1.60 -7.92
N GLY A 192 -34.42 -1.49 -8.48
CA GLY A 192 -35.65 -1.30 -7.71
C GLY A 192 -36.12 -2.55 -6.95
N THR A 193 -35.56 -3.73 -7.23
CA THR A 193 -35.92 -4.96 -6.51
C THR A 193 -35.26 -5.01 -5.14
N TRP A 194 -36.00 -5.41 -4.11
CA TRP A 194 -35.49 -5.46 -2.72
C TRP A 194 -34.25 -6.36 -2.58
N LEU A 195 -34.26 -7.53 -3.21
CA LEU A 195 -33.19 -8.51 -3.07
C LEU A 195 -31.89 -8.04 -3.75
N TYR A 196 -31.99 -7.44 -4.93
CA TYR A 196 -30.81 -6.95 -5.63
C TYR A 196 -30.37 -5.56 -5.14
N GLY A 197 -31.28 -4.59 -5.10
CA GLY A 197 -30.96 -3.21 -4.73
C GLY A 197 -30.54 -3.07 -3.28
N THR A 198 -31.37 -3.53 -2.36
CA THR A 198 -31.13 -3.38 -0.92
C THR A 198 -30.12 -4.41 -0.42
N VAL A 199 -30.40 -5.72 -0.56
CA VAL A 199 -29.55 -6.75 0.07
C VAL A 199 -28.19 -6.88 -0.64
N PHE A 200 -28.18 -7.05 -1.97
CA PHE A 200 -26.95 -7.31 -2.70
C PHE A 200 -26.11 -6.04 -2.94
N ARG A 201 -26.69 -5.02 -3.57
CA ARG A 201 -25.98 -3.80 -3.98
C ARG A 201 -25.66 -2.89 -2.81
N PHE A 202 -26.59 -2.67 -1.88
CA PHE A 202 -26.35 -1.73 -0.77
C PHE A 202 -25.63 -2.39 0.40
N TYR A 203 -26.13 -3.50 0.95
CA TYR A 203 -25.50 -4.15 2.11
C TYR A 203 -24.28 -4.99 1.73
N PHE A 204 -24.49 -6.06 0.97
CA PHE A 204 -23.45 -7.07 0.74
C PHE A 204 -22.23 -6.50 0.01
N ARG A 205 -22.42 -5.73 -1.06
CA ARG A 205 -21.32 -5.11 -1.82
C ARG A 205 -20.51 -4.15 -0.97
N ASN A 206 -21.12 -3.26 -0.20
CA ASN A 206 -20.39 -2.29 0.61
C ASN A 206 -19.62 -2.98 1.75
N ILE A 207 -20.22 -3.97 2.38
CA ILE A 207 -19.53 -4.80 3.38
C ILE A 207 -18.33 -5.54 2.75
N ALA A 208 -18.54 -6.23 1.62
CA ALA A 208 -17.52 -7.07 1.01
C ALA A 208 -16.37 -6.27 0.38
N THR A 209 -16.63 -5.06 -0.13
CA THR A 209 -15.66 -4.29 -0.92
C THR A 209 -15.04 -3.10 -0.19
N VAL A 210 -15.66 -2.60 0.88
CA VAL A 210 -15.16 -1.45 1.64
C VAL A 210 -14.82 -1.85 3.07
N PHE A 211 -15.81 -2.25 3.86
CA PHE A 211 -15.62 -2.47 5.29
C PHE A 211 -14.74 -3.70 5.60
N LEU A 212 -15.05 -4.85 5.01
CA LEU A 212 -14.30 -6.09 5.26
C LEU A 212 -12.81 -5.95 4.86
N PRO A 213 -12.45 -5.44 3.67
CA PRO A 213 -11.05 -5.23 3.31
C PRO A 213 -10.33 -4.28 4.28
N PHE A 214 -10.95 -3.16 4.65
CA PHE A 214 -10.34 -2.17 5.53
C PHE A 214 -10.05 -2.75 6.93
N PHE A 215 -11.06 -3.28 7.60
CA PHE A 215 -10.90 -3.80 8.97
C PHE A 215 -10.03 -5.05 9.01
N LEU A 216 -10.15 -5.94 8.03
CA LEU A 216 -9.29 -7.12 7.94
C LEU A 216 -7.83 -6.73 7.74
N LEU A 217 -7.53 -5.79 6.84
CA LEU A 217 -6.17 -5.30 6.63
C LEU A 217 -5.62 -4.59 7.87
N ALA A 218 -6.41 -3.76 8.54
CA ALA A 218 -6.00 -3.11 9.78
C ALA A 218 -5.64 -4.17 10.85
N TYR A 219 -6.51 -5.16 11.06
CA TYR A 219 -6.27 -6.25 11.99
C TYR A 219 -5.01 -7.05 11.65
N LEU A 220 -4.84 -7.45 10.38
CA LEU A 220 -3.67 -8.22 9.94
C LEU A 220 -2.37 -7.42 10.13
N ASN A 221 -2.38 -6.11 9.88
CA ASN A 221 -1.20 -5.27 10.09
C ASN A 221 -0.82 -5.14 11.55
N VAL A 222 -1.81 -4.93 12.43
CA VAL A 222 -1.58 -4.90 13.89
C VAL A 222 -0.99 -6.23 14.35
N ARG A 223 -1.52 -7.35 13.88
CA ARG A 223 -1.01 -8.71 14.18
C ARG A 223 0.44 -8.90 13.71
N ILE A 224 0.76 -8.53 12.47
CA ILE A 224 2.12 -8.64 11.92
C ILE A 224 3.10 -7.82 12.77
N VAL A 225 2.76 -6.57 13.07
CA VAL A 225 3.61 -5.68 13.89
C VAL A 225 3.80 -6.26 15.30
N HIS A 226 2.75 -6.79 15.91
CA HIS A 226 2.83 -7.41 17.24
C HIS A 226 3.78 -8.62 17.25
N VAL A 227 3.61 -9.54 16.30
CA VAL A 227 4.49 -10.73 16.19
C VAL A 227 5.93 -10.30 15.91
N LEU A 228 6.14 -9.33 15.03
CA LEU A 228 7.47 -8.82 14.70
C LEU A 228 8.15 -8.20 15.93
N ARG A 229 7.43 -7.40 16.73
CA ARG A 229 7.95 -6.83 17.98
C ARG A 229 8.32 -7.91 18.99
N ARG A 230 7.48 -8.95 19.13
CA ARG A 230 7.77 -10.09 20.01
C ARG A 230 9.06 -10.81 19.59
N GLN A 231 9.25 -11.05 18.29
CA GLN A 231 10.46 -11.67 17.76
C GLN A 231 11.71 -10.78 17.95
N GLN A 232 11.58 -9.47 17.77
CA GLN A 232 12.67 -8.53 18.01
C GLN A 232 13.11 -8.50 19.48
N ARG A 233 12.15 -8.46 20.42
CA ARG A 233 12.44 -8.52 21.86
C ARG A 233 13.13 -9.83 22.26
N ALA A 234 12.63 -10.96 21.74
CA ALA A 234 13.25 -12.26 21.96
C ALA A 234 14.70 -12.29 21.42
N ALA A 235 14.93 -11.80 20.20
CA ALA A 235 16.27 -11.76 19.61
C ALA A 235 17.24 -10.84 20.38
N ALA A 236 16.74 -9.70 20.88
CA ALA A 236 17.53 -8.78 21.71
C ALA A 236 17.97 -9.43 23.03
N MET A 237 17.09 -10.21 23.67
CA MET A 237 17.43 -10.94 24.90
C MET A 237 18.51 -12.00 24.71
N PHE A 238 18.57 -12.64 23.53
CA PHE A 238 19.51 -13.73 23.29
C PHE A 238 20.84 -13.33 22.62
N ARG A 239 21.14 -12.03 22.41
CA ARG A 239 22.35 -11.50 21.71
C ARG A 239 22.78 -12.27 20.45
N PHE A 240 21.86 -12.96 19.75
CA PHE A 240 22.22 -13.72 18.56
C PHE A 240 22.42 -12.78 17.37
N ALA A 241 23.62 -12.81 16.77
CA ALA A 241 23.89 -12.22 15.46
C ALA A 241 22.90 -12.81 14.45
N THR A 242 21.90 -12.02 14.02
CA THR A 242 20.86 -12.50 13.12
C THR A 242 21.43 -12.80 11.74
N SER A 243 21.23 -14.02 11.25
CA SER A 243 21.60 -14.45 9.89
C SER A 243 20.97 -13.56 8.81
N GLU A 244 21.64 -13.43 7.67
CA GLU A 244 21.20 -12.64 6.50
C GLU A 244 19.78 -12.98 6.05
N HIS A 245 19.40 -14.26 6.11
CA HIS A 245 18.04 -14.72 5.80
C HIS A 245 16.96 -14.15 6.74
N LYS A 246 17.28 -13.93 8.02
CA LYS A 246 16.38 -13.27 8.98
C LYS A 246 16.25 -11.78 8.68
N HIS A 247 17.32 -11.13 8.23
CA HIS A 247 17.31 -9.72 7.83
C HIS A 247 16.41 -9.50 6.60
N LYS A 248 16.60 -10.28 5.53
CA LYS A 248 15.78 -10.22 4.30
C LYS A 248 14.28 -10.41 4.59
N THR A 249 13.97 -11.37 5.47
CA THR A 249 12.60 -11.62 5.93
C THR A 249 12.02 -10.40 6.66
N ARG A 250 12.78 -9.71 7.52
CA ARG A 250 12.32 -8.50 8.23
C ARG A 250 12.07 -7.32 7.28
N GLU A 251 12.96 -7.09 6.33
CA GLU A 251 12.82 -6.02 5.33
C GLU A 251 11.55 -6.19 4.49
N ALA A 252 11.30 -7.40 4.00
CA ALA A 252 10.07 -7.72 3.28
C ALA A 252 8.80 -7.57 4.16
N THR A 253 8.91 -7.78 5.47
CA THR A 253 7.79 -7.51 6.41
C THR A 253 7.54 -6.01 6.54
N ARG A 254 8.60 -5.23 6.72
CA ARG A 254 8.51 -3.76 6.84
C ARG A 254 7.91 -3.15 5.59
N LEU A 255 8.31 -3.64 4.40
CA LEU A 255 7.69 -3.27 3.14
C LEU A 255 6.18 -3.54 3.15
N THR A 256 5.75 -4.77 3.47
CA THR A 256 4.31 -5.11 3.50
C THR A 256 3.54 -4.21 4.48
N VAL A 257 4.10 -3.93 5.66
CA VAL A 257 3.45 -3.04 6.65
C VAL A 257 3.30 -1.62 6.12
N VAL A 258 4.34 -1.06 5.50
CA VAL A 258 4.28 0.30 4.93
C VAL A 258 3.28 0.38 3.78
N VAL A 259 3.29 -0.60 2.87
CA VAL A 259 2.36 -0.67 1.72
C VAL A 259 0.91 -0.74 2.20
N VAL A 260 0.63 -1.50 3.25
CA VAL A 260 -0.75 -1.60 3.73
C VAL A 260 -1.14 -0.38 4.55
N PHE A 261 -0.24 0.20 5.34
CA PHE A 261 -0.51 1.42 6.07
C PHE A 261 -0.86 2.58 5.11
N SER A 262 -0.10 2.75 4.02
CA SER A 262 -0.41 3.78 3.02
C SER A 262 -1.75 3.52 2.33
N TYR A 263 -2.05 2.25 2.03
CA TYR A 263 -3.36 1.87 1.50
C TYR A 263 -4.50 2.19 2.49
N LEU A 264 -4.36 1.84 3.78
CA LEU A 264 -5.38 2.12 4.78
C LEU A 264 -5.62 3.62 4.90
N LEU A 265 -4.55 4.42 4.97
CA LEU A 265 -4.64 5.88 5.07
C LEU A 265 -5.42 6.48 3.88
N ALA A 266 -5.15 6.03 2.65
CA ALA A 266 -5.86 6.51 1.47
C ALA A 266 -7.32 6.02 1.39
N ASN A 267 -7.66 4.90 2.05
CA ASN A 267 -9.02 4.36 2.06
C ASN A 267 -9.87 4.83 3.25
N ILE A 268 -9.32 5.51 4.26
CA ILE A 268 -10.11 6.05 5.38
C ILE A 268 -11.23 6.94 4.86
N LEU A 269 -10.93 7.84 3.92
CA LEU A 269 -11.93 8.74 3.36
C LEU A 269 -13.04 7.97 2.62
N ASN A 270 -12.67 6.94 1.85
CA ASN A 270 -13.65 6.09 1.16
C ASN A 270 -14.57 5.35 2.15
N VAL A 271 -14.03 4.88 3.29
CA VAL A 271 -14.83 4.25 4.36
C VAL A 271 -15.79 5.25 4.98
N ILE A 272 -15.36 6.49 5.21
CA ILE A 272 -16.22 7.56 5.77
C ILE A 272 -17.36 7.87 4.80
N ILE A 273 -17.08 8.05 3.51
CA ILE A 273 -18.11 8.32 2.50
C ILE A 273 -19.11 7.15 2.42
N THR A 274 -18.61 5.92 2.37
CA THR A 274 -19.48 4.73 2.31
C THR A 274 -20.33 4.59 3.58
N ALA A 275 -19.78 4.94 4.75
CA ALA A 275 -20.53 4.96 6.00
C ALA A 275 -21.60 6.07 6.01
N TRP A 276 -21.30 7.23 5.42
CA TRP A 276 -22.27 8.30 5.26
C TRP A 276 -23.42 7.89 4.34
N GLU A 277 -23.12 7.32 3.17
CA GLU A 277 -24.12 6.74 2.27
C GLU A 277 -24.97 5.65 2.95
N TYR A 278 -24.35 4.88 3.86
CA TYR A 278 -25.03 3.84 4.60
C TYR A 278 -26.03 4.38 5.63
N VAL A 279 -25.67 5.46 6.33
CA VAL A 279 -26.51 6.09 7.35
C VAL A 279 -27.62 6.92 6.72
N ASP A 280 -27.29 7.72 5.71
CA ASP A 280 -28.24 8.60 5.04
C ASP A 280 -27.86 8.83 3.57
N ALA A 281 -28.33 7.93 2.71
CA ALA A 281 -28.18 8.04 1.26
C ALA A 281 -28.93 9.24 0.65
N LYS A 282 -29.93 9.81 1.34
CA LYS A 282 -30.70 10.96 0.82
C LYS A 282 -29.99 12.27 1.10
N SER A 283 -29.36 12.39 2.27
CA SER A 283 -28.57 13.58 2.64
C SER A 283 -27.36 13.80 1.72
N THR A 284 -26.81 12.77 1.07
CA THR A 284 -25.71 12.93 0.11
C THR A 284 -26.16 13.50 -1.23
N GLN A 285 -27.45 13.38 -1.54
CA GLN A 285 -28.07 13.84 -2.78
C GLN A 285 -28.82 15.17 -2.61
N THR A 286 -28.72 15.80 -1.43
CA THR A 286 -29.30 17.12 -1.16
C THR A 286 -28.36 18.21 -1.67
N ASP A 287 -28.90 19.28 -2.26
CA ASP A 287 -28.12 20.36 -2.91
C ASP A 287 -27.05 20.96 -1.99
N ASP A 288 -27.36 21.14 -0.71
CA ASP A 288 -26.44 21.71 0.29
C ASP A 288 -25.18 20.86 0.55
N ASN A 289 -25.28 19.54 0.39
CA ASN A 289 -24.24 18.58 0.75
C ASN A 289 -23.59 17.90 -0.46
N PHE A 290 -24.23 17.98 -1.64
CA PHE A 290 -23.76 17.30 -2.84
C PHE A 290 -22.34 17.72 -3.24
N TRP A 291 -22.00 19.01 -3.10
CA TRP A 291 -20.66 19.52 -3.41
C TRP A 291 -19.56 18.93 -2.51
N ILE A 292 -19.87 18.65 -1.24
CA ILE A 292 -18.93 18.02 -0.28
C ILE A 292 -18.71 16.57 -0.70
N TYR A 293 -19.80 15.86 -0.95
CA TYR A 293 -19.79 14.46 -1.39
C TYR A 293 -18.98 14.30 -2.69
N GLU A 294 -19.30 15.09 -3.72
CA GLU A 294 -18.61 15.11 -5.00
C GLU A 294 -17.10 15.36 -4.81
N THR A 295 -16.73 16.42 -4.08
CA THR A 295 -15.32 16.75 -3.84
C THR A 295 -14.61 15.64 -3.07
N ALA A 296 -15.26 15.01 -2.10
CA ALA A 296 -14.68 13.91 -1.33
C ALA A 296 -14.42 12.68 -2.22
N THR A 297 -15.33 12.35 -3.14
CA THR A 297 -15.14 11.25 -4.10
C THR A 297 -14.01 11.52 -5.10
N ASP A 298 -13.85 12.77 -5.56
CA ASP A 298 -12.71 13.18 -6.38
C ASP A 298 -11.39 13.06 -5.61
N VAL A 299 -11.35 13.49 -4.34
CA VAL A 299 -10.17 13.34 -3.48
C VAL A 299 -9.81 11.87 -3.27
N VAL A 300 -10.79 10.99 -3.03
CA VAL A 300 -10.55 9.53 -2.93
C VAL A 300 -9.88 9.01 -4.20
N SER A 301 -10.37 9.42 -5.36
CA SER A 301 -9.85 9.00 -6.66
C SER A 301 -8.40 9.44 -6.88
N VAL A 302 -8.08 10.70 -6.54
CA VAL A 302 -6.70 11.23 -6.63
C VAL A 302 -5.78 10.57 -5.60
N LEU A 303 -6.24 10.38 -4.36
CA LEU A 303 -5.47 9.69 -3.31
C LEU A 303 -5.12 8.26 -3.69
N PHE A 304 -6.05 7.55 -4.34
CA PHE A 304 -5.79 6.21 -4.85
C PHE A 304 -4.61 6.22 -5.83
N VAL A 305 -4.67 7.05 -6.88
CA VAL A 305 -3.61 7.14 -7.89
C VAL A 305 -2.29 7.62 -7.28
N PHE A 306 -2.35 8.53 -6.31
CA PHE A 306 -1.16 8.96 -5.55
C PHE A 306 -0.50 7.80 -4.81
N VAL A 307 -1.28 6.96 -4.12
CA VAL A 307 -0.74 5.74 -3.50
C VAL A 307 -0.16 4.79 -4.54
N CYS A 308 -0.81 4.63 -5.69
CA CYS A 308 -0.29 3.81 -6.78
C CYS A 308 1.06 4.34 -7.30
N ALA A 309 1.21 5.66 -7.46
CA ALA A 309 2.44 6.31 -7.91
C ALA A 309 3.58 6.17 -6.89
N THR A 310 3.29 6.27 -5.59
CA THR A 310 4.30 6.17 -4.52
C THR A 310 4.81 4.74 -4.30
N ARG A 311 4.16 3.71 -4.87
CA ARG A 311 4.59 2.30 -4.71
C ARG A 311 6.02 2.04 -5.13
N LEU A 312 6.47 2.63 -6.25
CA LEU A 312 7.85 2.44 -6.71
C LEU A 312 8.85 2.98 -5.68
N ALA A 313 8.60 4.19 -5.16
CA ALA A 313 9.42 4.77 -4.10
C ALA A 313 9.46 3.87 -2.86
N VAL A 314 8.29 3.37 -2.41
CA VAL A 314 8.19 2.44 -1.28
C VAL A 314 8.98 1.14 -1.54
N TYR A 315 8.88 0.56 -2.74
CA TYR A 315 9.64 -0.66 -3.07
C TYR A 315 11.14 -0.44 -3.10
N VAL A 316 11.60 0.68 -3.66
CA VAL A 316 13.03 1.03 -3.74
C VAL A 316 13.62 1.27 -2.35
N ILE A 317 12.90 1.99 -1.47
CA ILE A 317 13.38 2.32 -0.12
C ILE A 317 13.43 1.07 0.77
N PHE A 318 12.38 0.24 0.72
CA PHE A 318 12.19 -0.82 1.71
C PHE A 318 12.60 -2.22 1.25
N ASN A 319 13.01 -2.40 -0.01
CA ASN A 319 13.37 -3.72 -0.53
C ASN A 319 14.47 -3.68 -1.61
N LYS A 320 15.71 -3.93 -1.16
CA LYS A 320 16.91 -3.96 -2.02
C LYS A 320 16.82 -4.98 -3.16
N GLU A 321 16.07 -6.08 -3.00
CA GLU A 321 15.95 -7.10 -4.06
C GLU A 321 15.13 -6.62 -5.24
N ILE A 322 14.10 -5.81 -4.95
CA ILE A 322 13.28 -5.19 -5.98
C ILE A 322 14.10 -4.11 -6.68
N LEU A 323 14.87 -3.32 -5.94
CA LEU A 323 15.78 -2.33 -6.51
C LEU A 323 16.79 -2.95 -7.49
N VAL A 324 17.50 -4.02 -7.08
CA VAL A 324 18.46 -4.71 -7.96
C VAL A 324 17.78 -5.19 -9.23
N ALA A 325 16.59 -5.77 -9.11
CA ALA A 325 15.85 -6.23 -10.25
C ALA A 325 15.32 -5.13 -11.18
N LEU A 326 15.01 -3.95 -10.64
CA LEU A 326 14.63 -2.78 -11.44
C LEU A 326 15.86 -2.26 -12.22
N LEU A 327 17.04 -2.25 -11.60
CA LEU A 327 18.30 -1.89 -12.25
C LEU A 327 18.69 -2.86 -13.37
N GLU A 328 18.39 -4.16 -13.23
CA GLU A 328 18.58 -5.14 -14.33
C GLU A 328 17.72 -4.82 -15.57
N ILE A 329 16.55 -4.20 -15.38
CA ILE A 329 15.62 -3.85 -16.47
C ILE A 329 15.97 -2.50 -17.09
N LEU A 330 16.55 -1.59 -16.30
CA LEU A 330 16.91 -0.23 -16.71
C LEU A 330 18.44 -0.10 -16.75
N PRO A 331 19.11 -0.63 -17.80
CA PRO A 331 20.58 -0.55 -17.91
C PRO A 331 21.10 0.90 -18.01
N PHE A 332 20.21 1.87 -18.26
CA PHE A 332 20.55 3.28 -18.43
C PHE A 332 20.56 4.08 -17.12
N ILE A 333 19.95 3.59 -16.04
CA ILE A 333 20.00 4.30 -14.75
C ILE A 333 21.32 3.94 -14.05
N SER A 334 22.37 4.63 -14.48
CA SER A 334 23.64 4.77 -13.77
C SER A 334 23.39 5.47 -12.41
N VAL A 335 22.90 4.73 -11.41
CA VAL A 335 22.95 5.21 -10.02
C VAL A 335 24.35 4.94 -9.50
N GLY A 336 25.23 5.93 -9.68
CA GLY A 336 26.42 6.05 -8.86
C GLY A 336 26.02 6.07 -7.39
N ARG A 337 26.72 5.26 -6.57
CA ARG A 337 26.60 5.16 -5.10
C ARG A 337 25.33 4.50 -4.56
N PHE A 338 25.28 3.18 -4.66
CA PHE A 338 24.95 2.36 -3.48
C PHE A 338 26.10 1.38 -3.29
N THR A 339 26.92 1.62 -2.27
CA THR A 339 28.01 0.74 -1.86
C THR A 339 27.48 -0.68 -1.75
N ARG A 340 27.97 -1.57 -2.63
CA ARG A 340 27.89 -3.01 -2.44
C ARG A 340 28.55 -3.31 -1.08
N PRO A 341 27.86 -3.92 -0.09
CA PRO A 341 28.57 -4.85 0.76
C PRO A 341 28.82 -6.08 -0.12
N THR A 342 30.09 -6.30 -0.46
CA THR A 342 30.57 -7.50 -1.14
C THR A 342 30.20 -8.70 -0.29
N ILE A 343 29.07 -9.35 -0.61
CA ILE A 343 28.82 -10.73 -0.19
C ILE A 343 29.44 -11.58 -1.29
N SER A 344 30.67 -12.02 -1.03
CA SER A 344 31.35 -13.00 -1.84
C SER A 344 30.51 -14.27 -1.90
N LEU A 345 29.92 -14.53 -3.07
CA LEU A 345 29.42 -15.84 -3.45
C LEU A 345 30.62 -16.79 -3.55
N GLN A 346 31.06 -17.36 -2.43
CA GLN A 346 31.98 -18.49 -2.46
C GLN A 346 31.17 -19.73 -2.85
N LYS A 347 31.15 -19.95 -4.16
CA LYS A 347 30.68 -21.15 -4.84
C LYS A 347 31.58 -22.32 -4.40
N THR A 348 31.20 -23.06 -3.37
CA THR A 348 31.84 -24.35 -3.04
C THR A 348 31.46 -25.38 -4.10
N ARG A 349 32.26 -25.44 -5.17
CA ARG A 349 32.46 -26.67 -5.95
C ARG A 349 33.51 -27.52 -5.22
N LYS A 350 33.28 -28.83 -5.30
CA LYS A 350 34.05 -29.93 -4.69
C LYS A 350 35.57 -29.81 -4.90
N SER A 351 36.30 -30.19 -3.83
CA SER A 351 37.73 -30.56 -3.64
C SER A 351 38.59 -30.83 -4.87
N PRO A 352 39.93 -30.57 -4.84
CA PRO A 352 40.84 -31.23 -3.91
C PRO A 352 41.90 -30.30 -3.27
N GLY A 353 41.95 -30.23 -1.94
CA GLY A 353 42.98 -29.46 -1.24
C GLY A 353 42.86 -29.52 0.28
N GLY A 354 42.79 -30.73 0.85
CA GLY A 354 42.53 -30.95 2.28
C GLY A 354 43.66 -30.53 3.24
N ASP A 355 44.86 -30.25 2.73
CA ASP A 355 46.03 -30.00 3.60
C ASP A 355 46.26 -28.52 3.91
N ILE A 356 45.89 -27.60 3.00
CA ILE A 356 46.06 -26.16 3.22
C ILE A 356 44.98 -25.64 4.19
N ASP A 357 43.74 -26.11 4.07
CA ASP A 357 42.66 -25.75 4.99
C ASP A 357 42.93 -26.26 6.42
N ARG A 358 43.55 -27.45 6.56
CA ARG A 358 44.02 -27.94 7.88
C ARG A 358 45.15 -27.08 8.43
N LEU A 359 46.09 -26.66 7.59
CA LEU A 359 47.19 -25.79 8.01
C LEU A 359 46.68 -24.42 8.49
N ILE A 360 45.70 -23.84 7.77
CA ILE A 360 45.08 -22.56 8.13
C ILE A 360 44.29 -22.70 9.45
N ILE A 361 43.56 -23.80 9.66
CA ILE A 361 42.84 -24.04 10.91
C ILE A 361 43.81 -24.23 12.09
N ILE A 362 44.93 -24.94 11.89
CA ILE A 362 45.97 -25.13 12.93
C ILE A 362 46.65 -23.80 13.28
N ILE A 363 46.97 -22.96 12.28
CA ILE A 363 47.55 -21.63 12.49
C ILE A 363 46.54 -20.72 13.18
N ALA A 364 45.27 -20.73 12.77
CA ALA A 364 44.21 -19.95 13.40
C ALA A 364 43.96 -20.38 14.85
N GLN A 365 43.98 -21.69 15.15
CA GLN A 365 43.89 -22.19 16.51
C GLN A 365 45.11 -21.79 17.35
N ARG A 366 46.33 -21.81 16.80
CA ARG A 366 47.53 -21.34 17.52
C ARG A 366 47.49 -19.85 17.80
N LEU A 367 47.05 -19.03 16.85
CA LEU A 367 46.91 -17.58 17.04
C LEU A 367 45.86 -17.25 18.11
N LEU A 368 44.71 -17.94 18.09
CA LEU A 368 43.68 -17.78 19.13
C LEU A 368 44.16 -18.26 20.51
N HIS A 369 44.95 -19.34 20.57
CA HIS A 369 45.51 -19.82 21.83
C HIS A 369 46.59 -18.87 22.38
N GLN A 370 47.40 -18.27 21.50
CA GLN A 370 48.41 -17.27 21.85
C GLN A 370 47.78 -15.95 22.31
N GLU A 371 46.66 -15.54 21.71
CA GLU A 371 45.88 -14.38 22.14
C GLU A 371 45.17 -14.63 23.48
N SER A 372 44.72 -15.86 23.74
CA SER A 372 44.15 -16.26 25.03
C SER A 372 45.18 -16.34 26.16
N SER A 373 46.44 -16.67 25.81
CA SER A 373 47.58 -16.69 26.73
C SER A 373 48.03 -15.25 27.04
N ASN A 374 48.15 -14.38 26.03
CA ASN A 374 48.45 -12.97 26.21
C ASN A 374 47.36 -12.21 26.99
N ARG A 375 46.07 -12.52 26.79
CA ARG A 375 45.00 -11.95 27.64
C ARG A 375 45.07 -12.43 29.08
N ARG A 376 45.43 -13.70 29.34
CA ARG A 376 45.60 -14.21 30.71
C ARG A 376 46.80 -13.56 31.41
N SER A 377 47.92 -13.38 30.71
CA SER A 377 49.09 -12.65 31.25
C SER A 377 48.80 -11.17 31.51
N PHE A 378 48.01 -10.52 30.65
CA PHE A 378 47.61 -9.12 30.84
C PHE A 378 46.61 -8.94 32.00
N VAL A 379 45.68 -9.88 32.20
CA VAL A 379 44.75 -9.87 33.35
C VAL A 379 45.47 -10.21 34.67
N TYR A 380 46.46 -11.10 34.65
CA TYR A 380 47.27 -11.43 35.82
C TYR A 380 48.14 -10.25 36.26
N ASN A 381 48.84 -9.58 35.32
CA ASN A 381 49.63 -8.37 35.61
C ASN A 381 48.77 -7.20 36.10
N ARG A 382 47.54 -7.05 35.60
CA ARG A 382 46.63 -5.99 36.07
C ARG A 382 46.09 -6.27 37.47
N SER A 383 45.86 -7.53 37.84
CA SER A 383 45.45 -7.89 39.22
C SER A 383 46.62 -7.85 40.22
N PHE A 384 47.85 -8.10 39.75
CA PHE A 384 49.06 -8.01 40.57
C PHE A 384 49.42 -6.55 40.86
N ASN A 385 49.33 -5.65 39.88
CA ASN A 385 49.56 -4.22 40.09
C ASN A 385 48.48 -3.55 40.95
N ALA A 386 47.20 -3.97 40.85
CA ALA A 386 46.13 -3.46 41.71
C ALA A 386 46.29 -3.88 43.18
N LYS A 387 46.86 -5.06 43.46
CA LYS A 387 47.19 -5.50 44.83
C LYS A 387 48.45 -4.85 45.39
N HIS A 388 49.38 -4.42 44.53
CA HIS A 388 50.57 -3.70 44.97
C HIS A 388 50.29 -2.23 45.30
N GLU A 389 49.28 -1.61 44.67
CA GLU A 389 48.84 -0.23 44.99
C GLU A 389 48.07 -0.14 46.33
N GLU A 390 47.35 -1.18 46.75
CA GLU A 390 46.72 -1.22 48.10
C GLU A 390 47.73 -1.43 49.23
N LEU A 391 48.90 -2.01 48.95
CA LEU A 391 49.93 -2.29 49.97
C LEU A 391 50.87 -1.10 50.25
N TYR A 392 50.87 -0.06 49.41
CA TYR A 392 51.67 1.17 49.61
C TYR A 392 50.86 2.34 50.21
N LEU A 393 49.53 2.24 50.33
CA LEU A 393 48.71 3.23 51.04
C LEU A 393 48.46 2.91 52.53
N SER A 394 48.99 1.79 53.05
CA SER A 394 48.81 1.37 54.45
C SER A 394 50.05 1.55 55.33
N THR A 395 51.09 2.23 54.83
CA THR A 395 52.41 2.34 55.50
C THR A 395 52.90 3.76 55.71
N ASP A 396 52.04 4.77 55.56
CA ASP A 396 52.33 6.16 55.91
C ASP A 396 51.21 6.76 56.76
N THR A 397 50.98 6.20 57.95
CA THR A 397 50.42 6.92 59.10
C THR A 397 50.76 6.14 60.35
N VAL A 398 51.71 6.64 61.15
CA VAL A 398 51.82 6.59 62.62
C VAL A 398 53.30 6.80 62.99
N VAL A 399 53.69 8.07 63.07
CA VAL A 399 54.69 8.60 64.01
C VAL A 399 54.15 9.97 64.46
N GLY A 400 53.99 10.17 65.77
CA GLY A 400 53.29 11.30 66.40
C GLY A 400 52.17 10.77 67.30
N GLU A 401 52.47 10.06 68.38
CA GLU A 401 52.94 10.59 69.67
C GLU A 401 51.94 11.55 70.36
N GLU A 402 51.52 11.10 71.54
CA GLU A 402 51.10 11.86 72.73
C GLU A 402 49.68 12.45 72.88
N GLN A 403 49.22 12.25 74.13
CA GLN A 403 48.18 12.93 74.91
C GLN A 403 46.71 12.47 74.73
N GLN A 404 46.15 11.63 75.62
CA GLN A 404 45.80 11.84 77.04
C GLN A 404 44.41 12.52 77.21
N THR A 405 43.59 11.82 77.99
CA THR A 405 42.51 12.30 78.90
C THR A 405 41.11 12.67 78.39
N LEU A 406 40.14 11.96 79.00
CA LEU A 406 38.91 12.44 79.64
C LEU A 406 37.81 13.06 78.76
N LEU A 407 36.80 12.25 78.41
CA LEU A 407 35.43 12.26 78.97
C LEU A 407 34.54 11.22 78.30
#